data_AF-A0A059TSJ5-F1
#
_entry.id   AF-A0A059TSJ5-F1
#
_cell.length_a   1.000
_cell.length_b   1.000
_cell.length_c   1.000
_cell.angle_alpha   90.00
_cell.angle_beta   90.00
_cell.angle_gamma   90.00
#
_symmetry.space_group_name_H-M   'P 1'
#
loop_
_entity.id
_entity.type
_entity.pdbx_description
1 polymer ?
#
loop_
_entity_poly.entity_id
_entity_poly.type
_entity_poly.pdbx_seq_one_letter_code
_entity_poly.pdbx_strand_id
1 'polypeptide(L)'
;MPSNRLTPEEQYEITYRAMKNALWHVLGTSVYLVFLIFAAAIGLLTFALPALGSFAQGNSGLFVLGVGLLGVFIAGFAFYRIYQLLQ
;
A
#
# COMPACT_ATOMS: atom_id res chain seq x y z
N MET A 1 19.25 -2.21 47.39
CA MET A 1 18.47 -2.58 46.19
C MET A 1 18.29 -1.31 45.38
N PRO A 2 18.81 -1.20 44.14
CA PRO A 2 18.58 0.01 43.37
C PRO A 2 17.08 0.06 43.04
N SER A 3 16.45 1.20 43.32
CA SER A 3 15.08 1.47 42.94
C SER A 3 14.98 1.47 41.42
N ASN A 4 14.59 0.34 40.86
CA ASN A 4 14.35 0.11 39.43
C ASN A 4 13.07 0.83 38.94
N ARG A 5 12.82 2.03 39.45
CA ARG A 5 11.66 2.86 39.14
C ARG A 5 12.17 4.02 38.29
N LEU A 6 11.69 4.06 37.05
CA LEU A 6 11.86 5.20 36.15
C LEU A 6 11.42 6.47 36.89
N THR A 7 12.11 7.58 36.68
CA THR A 7 11.59 8.86 37.16
C THR A 7 10.30 9.21 36.41
N PRO A 8 9.40 10.02 36.98
CA PRO A 8 8.19 10.45 36.29
C PRO A 8 8.46 11.05 34.90
N GLU A 9 9.58 11.75 34.74
CA GLU A 9 10.04 12.34 33.48
C GLU A 9 10.44 11.26 32.47
N GLU A 10 11.23 10.27 32.89
CA GLU A 10 11.63 9.15 32.04
C GLU A 10 10.41 8.33 31.59
N GLN A 11 9.46 8.10 32.50
CA GLN A 11 8.24 7.36 32.21
C GLN A 11 7.32 8.13 31.24
N TYR A 12 7.22 9.46 31.39
CA TYR A 12 6.52 10.32 30.45
C TYR A 12 7.18 10.28 29.07
N GLU A 13 8.51 10.39 29.00
CA GLU A 13 9.24 10.45 27.73
C GLU A 13 9.14 9.14 26.94
N ILE A 14 9.23 7.99 27.61
CA ILE A 14 9.05 6.68 26.99
C ILE A 14 7.64 6.56 26.40
N THR A 15 6.64 6.92 27.20
CA THR A 15 5.23 6.84 26.77
C THR A 15 4.95 7.80 25.61
N TYR A 16 5.49 9.02 25.68
CA TYR A 16 5.36 10.02 24.64
C TYR A 16 6.01 9.58 23.32
N ARG A 17 7.25 9.05 23.35
CA ARG A 17 7.91 8.53 22.15
C ARG A 17 7.17 7.33 21.57
N ALA A 18 6.70 6.41 22.41
CA ALA A 18 5.92 5.26 21.96
C ALA A 18 4.63 5.72 21.26
N MET A 19 3.89 6.67 21.86
CA MET A 19 2.67 7.22 21.28
C MET A 19 2.95 7.96 19.98
N LYS A 20 3.99 8.79 19.93
CA LYS A 20 4.38 9.52 18.72
C LYS A 20 4.74 8.56 17.58
N ASN A 21 5.52 7.52 17.87
CA ASN A 21 5.89 6.52 16.87
C ASN A 21 4.67 5.73 16.38
N ALA A 22 3.78 5.32 17.30
CA ALA A 22 2.54 4.65 16.92
C ALA A 22 1.65 5.52 16.03
N LEU A 23 1.49 6.81 16.38
CA LEU A 23 0.69 7.75 15.60
C LEU A 23 1.20 7.89 14.16
N TRP A 24 2.52 8.09 14.00
CA TRP A 24 3.14 8.20 12.69
C TRP A 24 3.12 6.89 11.91
N HIS A 25 3.24 5.74 12.59
CA HIS A 25 3.16 4.43 11.97
C HIS A 25 1.76 4.16 11.43
N VAL A 26 0.71 4.43 12.22
CA VAL A 26 -0.69 4.24 11.81
C VAL A 26 -1.03 5.16 10.65
N LEU A 27 -0.71 6.45 10.76
CA LEU A 27 -0.99 7.41 9.70
C LEU A 27 -0.24 7.07 8.41
N GLY A 28 1.06 6.76 8.51
CA GLY A 28 1.88 6.37 7.36
C GLY A 28 1.36 5.11 6.68
N THR A 29 1.00 4.09 7.45
CA THR A 29 0.42 2.84 6.93
C THR A 29 -0.93 3.10 6.25
N SER A 30 -1.77 3.95 6.85
CA SER A 30 -3.09 4.28 6.30
C SER A 30 -2.98 5.02 4.97
N VAL A 31 -2.11 6.03 4.88
CA VAL A 31 -1.85 6.77 3.63
C VAL A 31 -1.28 5.84 2.57
N TYR A 32 -0.36 4.96 2.94
CA TYR A 32 0.21 3.98 2.02
C TYR A 32 -0.83 2.98 1.51
N LEU A 33 -1.72 2.49 2.37
CA LEU A 33 -2.83 1.63 1.97
C LEU A 33 -3.76 2.32 0.96
N VAL A 34 -4.14 3.57 1.22
CA VAL A 34 -4.95 4.35 0.28
C VAL A 34 -4.22 4.47 -1.07
N PHE A 35 -2.93 4.80 -1.05
CA PHE A 35 -2.13 4.88 -2.28
C PHE A 35 -2.12 3.56 -3.06
N LEU A 36 -1.96 2.42 -2.37
CA LEU A 36 -1.99 1.10 -3.01
C LEU A 36 -3.37 0.78 -3.60
N ILE A 37 -4.46 1.11 -2.91
CA ILE A 37 -5.82 0.92 -3.43
C ILE A 37 -6.01 1.75 -4.71
N PHE A 38 -5.58 3.01 -4.72
CA PHE A 38 -5.64 3.85 -5.92
C PHE A 38 -4.74 3.31 -7.03
N ALA A 39 -3.54 2.84 -6.73
CA ALA A 39 -2.66 2.23 -7.71
C ALA A 39 -3.30 0.98 -8.35
N ALA A 40 -3.95 0.13 -7.54
CA ALA A 40 -4.69 -1.02 -8.03
C ALA A 40 -5.88 -0.60 -8.91
N ALA A 41 -6.66 0.39 -8.47
CA ALA A 41 -7.79 0.91 -9.22
C ALA A 41 -7.35 1.48 -10.57
N ILE A 42 -6.31 2.30 -10.60
CA ILE A 42 -5.76 2.87 -11.84
C ILE A 42 -5.20 1.76 -12.74
N GLY A 43 -4.42 0.83 -12.18
CA GLY A 43 -3.89 -0.34 -12.88
C GLY A 43 -4.98 -1.13 -13.61
N LEU A 44 -6.09 -1.40 -12.92
CA LEU A 44 -7.20 -2.16 -13.47
C LEU A 44 -8.08 -1.34 -14.41
N LEU A 45 -8.58 -0.19 -13.97
CA LEU A 45 -9.61 0.58 -14.68
C LEU A 45 -9.05 1.31 -15.90
N THR A 46 -7.81 1.79 -15.85
CA THR A 46 -7.21 2.61 -16.91
C THR A 46 -6.41 1.78 -17.91
N PHE A 47 -5.85 0.64 -17.47
CA PHE A 47 -4.97 -0.16 -18.32
C PHE A 47 -5.52 -1.56 -18.60
N ALA A 48 -5.76 -2.37 -17.56
CA ALA A 48 -6.13 -3.77 -17.74
C ALA A 48 -7.51 -3.95 -18.42
N LEU A 49 -8.57 -3.28 -17.92
CA LEU A 49 -9.91 -3.40 -18.47
C LEU A 49 -10.02 -2.85 -19.90
N PRO A 50 -9.47 -1.66 -20.24
CA PRO A 50 -9.48 -1.20 -21.62
C PRO A 50 -8.69 -2.10 -22.57
N ALA A 51 -7.55 -2.65 -22.13
CA ALA A 51 -6.77 -3.59 -22.92
C ALA A 51 -7.54 -4.89 -23.18
N LEU A 52 -8.22 -5.43 -22.16
CA LEU A 52 -9.11 -6.59 -22.29
C LEU A 52 -10.28 -6.30 -23.26
N GLY A 53 -10.89 -5.12 -23.16
CA GLY A 53 -11.94 -4.69 -24.08
C GLY A 53 -11.46 -4.60 -25.54
N SER A 54 -10.26 -4.06 -25.76
CA SER A 54 -9.65 -3.99 -27.08
C SER A 54 -9.30 -5.39 -27.63
N PHE A 55 -8.82 -6.29 -26.76
CA PHE A 55 -8.55 -7.68 -27.12
C PHE A 55 -9.82 -8.43 -27.52
N ALA A 56 -10.94 -8.20 -26.81
CA ALA A 56 -12.24 -8.78 -27.13
C ALA A 56 -12.79 -8.29 -28.49
N GLN A 57 -12.39 -7.10 -28.93
CA GLN A 57 -12.70 -6.56 -30.27
C GLN A 57 -11.77 -7.09 -31.37
N GLY A 58 -10.87 -8.03 -31.04
CA GLY A 58 -9.93 -8.65 -31.98
C GLY A 58 -8.61 -7.89 -32.14
N ASN A 59 -8.40 -6.79 -31.42
CA ASN A 59 -7.16 -6.03 -31.48
C ASN A 59 -6.11 -6.67 -30.55
N SER A 60 -5.23 -7.47 -31.14
CA SER A 60 -4.15 -8.20 -30.45
C SER A 60 -2.78 -7.54 -30.60
N GLY A 61 -2.75 -6.24 -30.93
CA GLY A 61 -1.49 -5.50 -31.09
C GLY A 61 -0.58 -5.61 -29.85
N LEU A 62 0.72 -5.73 -30.08
CA LEU A 62 1.76 -5.79 -29.02
C LEU A 62 1.61 -4.68 -27.97
N PHE A 63 1.20 -3.48 -28.42
CA PHE A 63 0.95 -2.35 -27.53
C PHE A 63 -0.20 -2.63 -26.55
N VAL A 64 -1.32 -3.17 -27.03
CA VAL A 64 -2.50 -3.49 -26.20
C VAL A 64 -2.14 -4.55 -25.15
N LEU A 65 -1.41 -5.58 -25.57
CA LEU A 65 -0.91 -6.62 -24.67
C LEU A 65 0.04 -6.05 -23.61
N GLY A 66 1.00 -5.22 -24.02
CA GLY A 66 1.96 -4.59 -23.11
C GLY A 66 1.27 -3.71 -22.06
N VAL A 67 0.30 -2.88 -22.49
CA VAL A 67 -0.48 -2.03 -21.59
C VAL A 67 -1.35 -2.85 -20.64
N GLY A 68 -2.00 -3.90 -21.14
CA GLY A 68 -2.81 -4.80 -20.31
C GLY A 68 -1.98 -5.51 -19.23
N LEU A 69 -0.82 -6.06 -19.61
CA LEU A 69 0.10 -6.70 -18.68
C LEU A 69 0.64 -5.73 -17.63
N LEU A 70 0.97 -4.50 -18.02
CA LEU A 70 1.40 -3.46 -17.09
C LEU A 70 0.30 -3.16 -16.05
N GLY A 71 -0.95 -3.03 -16.49
CA GLY A 71 -2.10 -2.81 -15.61
C GLY A 71 -2.27 -3.93 -14.59
N VAL A 72 -2.20 -5.18 -15.05
CA VAL A 72 -2.28 -6.37 -14.18
C VAL A 72 -1.10 -6.42 -13.20
N PHE A 73 0.12 -6.11 -13.66
CA PHE A 73 1.30 -6.10 -12.82
C PHE A 73 1.20 -5.06 -11.69
N ILE A 74 0.78 -3.83 -12.02
CA ILE A 74 0.59 -2.75 -11.02
C ILE A 74 -0.45 -3.17 -9.98
N ALA A 75 -1.59 -3.70 -10.44
CA ALA A 75 -2.66 -4.14 -9.54
C ALA A 75 -2.23 -5.32 -8.66
N GLY A 76 -1.59 -6.33 -9.25
CA GLY A 76 -1.08 -7.49 -8.51
C GLY A 76 -0.05 -7.11 -7.46
N PHE A 77 0.89 -6.22 -7.80
CA PHE A 77 1.86 -5.68 -6.85
C PHE A 77 1.18 -4.93 -5.70
N ALA A 78 0.20 -4.09 -6.02
CA ALA A 78 -0.56 -3.35 -5.01
C ALA A 78 -1.32 -4.29 -4.06
N PHE A 79 -2.03 -5.30 -4.58
CA PHE A 79 -2.71 -6.30 -3.76
C PHE A 79 -1.75 -7.11 -2.89
N TYR A 80 -0.60 -7.51 -3.43
CA TYR A 80 0.44 -8.21 -2.66
C TYR A 80 0.93 -7.36 -1.48
N ARG A 81 1.20 -6.07 -1.71
CA ARG A 81 1.63 -5.15 -0.65
C ARG A 81 0.54 -4.91 0.39
N ILE A 82 -0.72 -4.80 -0.02
CA ILE A 82 -1.86 -4.68 0.92
C ILE A 82 -1.93 -5.95 1.79
N TYR A 83 -1.84 -7.14 1.19
CA TYR A 83 -1.86 -8.40 1.92
C TYR A 83 -0.74 -8.48 2.96
N GLN A 84 0.48 -8.08 2.59
CA GLN A 84 1.62 -8.04 3.51
C GLN A 84 1.44 -7.06 4.68
N LEU A 85 0.66 -5.98 4.52
CA LEU A 85 0.41 -5.01 5.59
C LEU A 85 -0.68 -5.45 6.56
N LEU A 86 -1.54 -6.39 6.14
CA LEU A 86 -2.64 -6.91 6.94
C LEU A 86 -2.26 -8.16 7.76
N GLN A 87 -1.11 -8.78 7.44
CA GLN A 87 -0.50 -9.87 8.23
C GLN A 87 0.46 -9.31 9.27
#